data_AF-A0A4U0VSL2-F1
#
_entry.id   AF-A0A4U0VSL2-F1
#
_cell.length_a   1.000
_cell.length_b   1.000
_cell.length_c   1.000
_cell.angle_alpha   90.00
_cell.angle_beta   90.00
_cell.angle_gamma   90.00
#
_symmetry.space_group_name_H-M   'P 1'
#
loop_
_entity.id
_entity.type
_entity.pdbx_description
1 polymer ?
#
loop_
_entity_poly.entity_id
_entity_poly.type
_entity_poly.pdbx_seq_one_letter_code
_entity_poly.pdbx_strand_id
1 'polypeptide(L)'
;MSLMLRPALTRSALRRATTAAPTGLCCRNFTSSTWLLSPQPSLKLHEELQRSFEPHGRDGHPAVSSPTLPATTNASPSDAAPNAATTEWRLSRPHEDWVLAHPVYTQEELDAIQIVERPPENMTDRLAKWMVKAARAGFDLVTGYKHSDPDAARAAAKKAGKENLSIVELQKEGYLMTEKQWMARILFLESIAGVPGFTAAMLRHLHSLRLMRRDGGWIRTLLEEAENERMHLLTFMKIRQPGYFFRFMVLLAQGVFTNAFFFTYLISPRACHRFVGYLEEEGELSVKTYTHAIEAIERGEIPEWTPGGEAKVPQVAKDFWRLPDDAQMIDLIRVVRADEAGHRFVNHSLANLRRDDFNPVAMVHQSAKLQGTKPGFTREESLEWARMVQEQMTGHKMLEAPASEEAKK
;
A
#
# COMPACT_ATOMS: atom_id res chain seq x y z
N MET A 1 -9.40 65.58 0.92
CA MET A 1 -9.34 66.45 2.11
C MET A 1 -9.21 65.50 3.30
N SER A 2 -8.05 65.37 3.95
CA SER A 2 -7.42 66.35 4.84
C SER A 2 -8.32 66.67 6.05
N LEU A 3 -7.87 66.56 7.31
CA LEU A 3 -6.54 66.18 7.83
C LEU A 3 -6.66 65.55 9.24
N MET A 4 -5.51 65.06 9.74
CA MET A 4 -5.21 64.56 11.08
C MET A 4 -5.86 65.32 12.28
N LEU A 5 -6.02 64.63 13.43
CA LEU A 5 -5.17 64.87 14.62
C LEU A 5 -5.39 63.84 15.76
N ARG A 6 -4.28 63.20 16.19
CA ARG A 6 -4.03 62.62 17.53
C ARG A 6 -3.69 63.78 18.51
N PRO A 7 -3.71 63.66 19.87
CA PRO A 7 -3.19 62.57 20.73
C PRO A 7 -4.14 62.22 21.93
N ALA A 8 -3.79 61.62 23.09
CA ALA A 8 -2.51 61.25 23.72
C ALA A 8 -2.59 60.08 24.75
N LEU A 9 -1.39 59.62 25.16
CA LEU A 9 -0.86 59.29 26.50
C LEU A 9 -1.85 59.31 27.71
N THR A 10 -1.81 58.40 28.69
CA THR A 10 -0.67 57.96 29.54
C THR A 10 -0.87 56.53 30.08
N ARG A 11 0.09 55.60 29.97
CA ARG A 11 1.22 55.28 30.89
C ARG A 11 0.87 54.88 32.34
N SER A 12 1.00 53.56 32.60
CA SER A 12 1.82 52.94 33.68
C SER A 12 1.35 53.05 35.16
N ALA A 13 1.75 52.21 36.12
CA ALA A 13 2.75 51.13 36.16
C ALA A 13 2.43 50.06 37.23
N LEU A 14 3.24 48.98 37.24
CA LEU A 14 3.30 47.88 38.23
C LEU A 14 3.38 48.34 39.70
N ARG A 15 2.92 47.48 40.64
CA ARG A 15 3.78 46.96 41.72
C ARG A 15 3.24 45.71 42.46
N ARG A 16 4.18 44.78 42.71
CA ARG A 16 4.41 43.85 43.86
C ARG A 16 3.29 43.71 44.91
N ALA A 17 2.80 42.53 45.32
CA ALA A 17 3.40 41.23 45.71
C ALA A 17 3.47 41.01 47.24
N THR A 18 2.93 39.85 47.69
CA THR A 18 3.04 39.18 49.02
C THR A 18 2.55 39.97 50.26
N THR A 19 1.66 39.46 51.11
CA THR A 19 1.88 38.34 52.06
C THR A 19 0.59 37.77 52.72
N ALA A 20 0.70 36.53 53.23
CA ALA A 20 0.02 35.92 54.40
C ALA A 20 -1.53 35.78 54.51
N ALA A 21 -1.94 34.60 55.02
CA ALA A 21 -3.31 34.17 55.39
C ALA A 21 -3.57 34.43 56.92
N PRO A 22 -4.63 33.94 57.64
CA PRO A 22 -5.51 32.77 57.37
C PRO A 22 -7.01 32.85 57.79
N THR A 23 -7.79 31.80 57.46
CA THR A 23 -8.71 31.00 58.35
C THR A 23 -9.94 30.42 57.59
N GLY A 24 -10.44 29.24 58.03
CA GLY A 24 -11.86 28.85 57.83
C GLY A 24 -12.20 27.71 56.85
N LEU A 25 -12.07 26.45 57.30
CA LEU A 25 -12.86 25.24 56.95
C LEU A 25 -13.55 25.11 55.56
N CYS A 26 -13.15 24.10 54.79
CA CYS A 26 -13.95 22.87 54.61
C CYS A 26 -13.07 21.73 54.05
N CYS A 27 -13.20 20.51 54.57
CA CYS A 27 -12.29 19.40 54.28
C CYS A 27 -12.86 18.38 53.28
N ARG A 28 -12.03 17.94 52.32
CA ARG A 28 -12.10 16.59 51.73
C ARG A 28 -10.73 16.21 51.13
N ASN A 29 -10.03 15.29 51.77
CA ASN A 29 -8.76 14.73 51.29
C ASN A 29 -8.93 13.30 50.77
N PHE A 30 -8.05 12.94 49.83
CA PHE A 30 -7.77 11.58 49.37
C PHE A 30 -7.23 10.69 50.51
N THR A 31 -7.31 9.36 50.37
CA THR A 31 -6.13 8.47 50.15
C THR A 31 -6.48 7.00 49.83
N SER A 32 -5.45 6.28 49.40
CA SER A 32 -5.27 4.96 48.79
C SER A 32 -5.75 3.67 49.52
N SER A 33 -6.22 2.73 48.69
CA SER A 33 -6.02 1.25 48.69
C SER A 33 -5.43 0.48 49.89
N THR A 34 -6.07 -0.65 50.23
CA THR A 34 -5.40 -1.97 50.43
C THR A 34 -6.33 -3.13 50.03
N TRP A 35 -5.75 -4.27 49.65
CA TRP A 35 -6.44 -5.52 49.26
C TRP A 35 -6.76 -6.46 50.45
N LEU A 36 -7.53 -7.53 50.15
CA LEU A 36 -7.77 -8.78 50.91
C LEU A 36 -8.88 -8.81 51.98
N LEU A 37 -10.02 -9.43 51.62
CA LEU A 37 -10.53 -10.65 52.28
C LEU A 37 -11.63 -11.30 51.42
N SER A 38 -11.45 -12.58 51.08
CA SER A 38 -12.39 -13.44 50.30
C SER A 38 -13.23 -14.29 51.28
N PRO A 39 -14.37 -14.92 50.88
CA PRO A 39 -14.32 -16.14 50.07
C PRO A 39 -15.35 -16.26 48.92
N GLN A 40 -14.89 -16.83 47.81
CA GLN A 40 -15.68 -17.51 46.76
C GLN A 40 -15.94 -19.00 47.15
N PRO A 41 -16.50 -19.92 46.30
CA PRO A 41 -17.02 -19.84 44.91
C PRO A 41 -18.37 -20.55 44.65
N SER A 42 -18.91 -20.45 43.42
CA SER A 42 -19.66 -21.57 42.79
C SER A 42 -19.63 -21.57 41.24
N LEU A 43 -18.54 -22.13 40.72
CA LEU A 43 -18.53 -23.23 39.73
C LEU A 43 -19.10 -23.08 38.30
N LYS A 44 -19.86 -22.05 37.91
CA LYS A 44 -20.42 -22.01 36.52
C LYS A 44 -19.65 -21.20 35.48
N LEU A 45 -18.95 -20.14 35.87
CA LEU A 45 -18.25 -19.27 34.89
C LEU A 45 -16.84 -19.77 34.51
N HIS A 46 -16.26 -20.71 35.27
CA HIS A 46 -14.91 -21.21 35.02
C HIS A 46 -14.91 -22.40 34.04
N GLU A 47 -15.92 -23.28 34.08
CA GLU A 47 -16.05 -24.39 33.13
C GLU A 47 -16.26 -23.90 31.69
N GLU A 48 -17.02 -22.82 31.45
CA GLU A 48 -17.18 -22.27 30.09
C GLU A 48 -15.89 -21.63 29.55
N LEU A 49 -15.09 -20.99 30.42
CA LEU A 49 -13.82 -20.35 30.04
C LEU A 49 -12.66 -21.34 29.87
N GLN A 50 -12.73 -22.53 30.48
CA GLN A 50 -11.75 -23.61 30.27
C GLN A 50 -12.08 -24.50 29.05
N ARG A 51 -13.27 -24.38 28.46
CA ARG A 51 -13.70 -25.20 27.31
C ARG A 51 -13.32 -24.64 25.93
N SER A 52 -12.67 -23.48 25.88
CA SER A 52 -12.30 -22.78 24.64
C SER A 52 -10.81 -22.78 24.30
N PHE A 53 -9.99 -23.58 25.01
CA PHE A 53 -8.57 -23.76 24.68
C PHE A 53 -8.13 -25.23 24.78
N GLU A 54 -8.01 -25.88 23.62
CA GLU A 54 -7.09 -26.99 23.40
C GLU A 54 -6.18 -26.68 22.18
N PRO A 55 -5.00 -27.31 22.07
CA PRO A 55 -3.84 -26.68 21.43
C PRO A 55 -3.75 -26.83 19.91
N HIS A 56 -2.90 -25.97 19.33
CA HIS A 56 -2.57 -25.93 17.90
C HIS A 56 -2.13 -27.29 17.35
N GLY A 57 -2.84 -27.79 16.33
CA GLY A 57 -2.50 -29.03 15.63
C GLY A 57 -2.55 -28.88 14.12
N ARG A 58 -1.35 -28.82 13.49
CA ARG A 58 -1.00 -29.01 12.06
C ARG A 58 -1.80 -28.28 10.97
N ASP A 59 -1.05 -27.66 10.07
CA ASP A 59 -1.53 -27.24 8.75
C ASP A 59 -2.16 -28.43 7.99
N GLY A 60 -3.36 -28.22 7.48
CA GLY A 60 -4.13 -29.24 6.78
C GLY A 60 -5.43 -28.66 6.26
N HIS A 61 -5.36 -27.89 5.16
CA HIS A 61 -6.57 -27.47 4.45
C HIS A 61 -7.27 -28.72 3.87
N PRO A 62 -8.53 -29.02 4.26
CA PRO A 62 -9.33 -29.97 3.50
C PRO A 62 -9.72 -29.30 2.17
N ALA A 63 -9.53 -30.01 1.05
CA ALA A 63 -10.02 -29.56 -0.23
C ALA A 63 -11.55 -29.45 -0.18
N VAL A 64 -12.08 -28.22 -0.27
CA VAL A 64 -13.53 -27.98 -0.27
C VAL A 64 -14.06 -28.33 -1.65
N SER A 65 -14.65 -29.52 -1.78
CA SER A 65 -15.42 -29.91 -2.96
C SER A 65 -16.63 -28.99 -3.11
N SER A 66 -16.69 -28.24 -4.22
CA SER A 66 -17.73 -27.28 -4.53
C SER A 66 -19.15 -27.89 -4.48
N PRO A 67 -20.16 -27.18 -3.95
CA PRO A 67 -21.52 -27.70 -3.88
C PRO A 67 -22.17 -27.75 -5.27
N THR A 68 -22.62 -28.94 -5.69
CA THR A 68 -23.39 -29.12 -6.93
C THR A 68 -24.77 -28.48 -6.79
N LEU A 69 -25.02 -27.39 -7.51
CA LEU A 69 -26.36 -26.82 -7.65
C LEU A 69 -27.23 -27.72 -8.56
N PRO A 70 -28.53 -27.93 -8.24
CA PRO A 70 -29.41 -28.75 -9.06
C PRO A 70 -29.69 -28.09 -10.42
N ALA A 71 -29.55 -28.87 -11.49
CA ALA A 71 -29.64 -28.38 -12.85
C ALA A 71 -31.09 -28.13 -13.30
N THR A 72 -31.46 -26.86 -13.51
CA THR A 72 -32.66 -26.48 -14.30
C THR A 72 -32.39 -25.25 -15.16
N THR A 73 -32.03 -25.45 -16.43
CA THR A 73 -32.71 -24.93 -17.64
C THR A 73 -31.81 -25.06 -18.87
N ASN A 74 -32.42 -25.14 -20.05
CA ASN A 74 -31.77 -25.53 -21.30
C ASN A 74 -30.88 -24.41 -21.87
N ALA A 75 -29.56 -24.51 -21.66
CA ALA A 75 -28.55 -23.79 -22.42
C ALA A 75 -27.70 -24.78 -23.22
N SER A 76 -27.53 -24.54 -24.52
CA SER A 76 -26.71 -25.40 -25.38
C SER A 76 -25.22 -25.20 -25.05
N PRO A 77 -24.38 -26.25 -24.96
CA PRO A 77 -22.97 -26.11 -24.52
C PRO A 77 -22.06 -25.31 -25.46
N SER A 78 -22.53 -24.93 -26.66
CA SER A 78 -21.74 -24.25 -27.69
C SER A 78 -21.53 -22.75 -27.44
N ASP A 79 -22.43 -22.09 -26.71
CA ASP A 79 -22.58 -20.63 -26.81
C ASP A 79 -21.84 -19.86 -25.69
N ALA A 80 -21.11 -20.58 -24.83
CA ALA A 80 -20.26 -20.03 -23.78
C ALA A 80 -19.00 -20.88 -23.52
N ALA A 81 -18.51 -21.59 -24.54
CA ALA A 81 -17.26 -22.35 -24.44
C ALA A 81 -16.05 -21.39 -24.50
N PRO A 82 -15.26 -21.23 -23.42
CA PRO A 82 -13.99 -20.50 -23.51
C PRO A 82 -13.02 -21.33 -24.36
N ASN A 83 -12.10 -20.66 -25.06
CA ASN A 83 -11.21 -21.32 -26.02
C ASN A 83 -10.36 -22.44 -25.37
N ALA A 84 -9.91 -23.43 -26.16
CA ALA A 84 -9.20 -24.59 -25.63
C ALA A 84 -8.00 -24.24 -24.74
N ALA A 85 -7.27 -23.18 -25.10
CA ALA A 85 -6.12 -22.67 -24.34
C ALA A 85 -6.45 -22.22 -22.90
N THR A 86 -7.66 -21.69 -22.64
CA THR A 86 -8.08 -21.31 -21.28
C THR A 86 -8.67 -22.47 -20.48
N THR A 87 -9.14 -23.52 -21.16
CA THR A 87 -9.69 -24.72 -20.51
C THR A 87 -8.59 -25.64 -19.99
N GLU A 88 -7.51 -25.83 -20.76
CA GLU A 88 -6.33 -26.59 -20.32
C GLU A 88 -5.60 -25.88 -19.15
N TRP A 89 -5.54 -24.54 -19.20
CA TRP A 89 -4.91 -23.73 -18.15
C TRP A 89 -5.63 -23.83 -16.79
N ARG A 90 -6.96 -23.78 -16.74
CA ARG A 90 -7.75 -23.91 -15.48
C ARG A 90 -7.50 -25.23 -14.75
N LEU A 91 -7.17 -26.29 -15.47
CA LEU A 91 -6.94 -27.62 -14.88
C LEU A 91 -5.53 -27.77 -14.28
N SER A 92 -4.63 -26.82 -14.54
CA SER A 92 -3.22 -26.96 -14.17
C SER A 92 -2.89 -26.66 -12.70
N ARG A 93 -3.64 -25.76 -12.02
CA ARG A 93 -3.31 -25.30 -10.65
C ARG A 93 -4.58 -25.02 -9.81
N PRO A 94 -5.14 -26.02 -9.09
CA PRO A 94 -6.42 -25.91 -8.36
C PRO A 94 -6.34 -25.15 -7.01
N HIS A 95 -5.35 -24.30 -6.80
CA HIS A 95 -5.04 -23.68 -5.51
C HIS A 95 -5.29 -22.17 -5.41
N GLU A 96 -5.86 -21.52 -6.44
CA GLU A 96 -6.00 -20.05 -6.46
C GLU A 96 -7.35 -19.53 -7.00
N ASP A 97 -8.39 -20.37 -7.09
CA ASP A 97 -9.75 -19.99 -7.55
C ASP A 97 -10.43 -18.87 -6.71
N TRP A 98 -9.84 -18.50 -5.57
CA TRP A 98 -10.32 -17.43 -4.68
C TRP A 98 -9.54 -16.10 -4.80
N VAL A 99 -8.50 -16.05 -5.62
CA VAL A 99 -7.66 -14.84 -5.80
C VAL A 99 -8.31 -13.91 -6.83
N LEU A 100 -8.22 -12.60 -6.59
CA LEU A 100 -8.71 -11.58 -7.52
C LEU A 100 -7.90 -11.59 -8.83
N ALA A 101 -8.51 -11.08 -9.91
CA ALA A 101 -7.94 -11.19 -11.24
C ALA A 101 -6.66 -10.32 -11.39
N HIS A 102 -5.51 -10.98 -11.45
CA HIS A 102 -4.21 -10.32 -11.62
C HIS A 102 -3.85 -10.09 -13.10
N PRO A 103 -3.24 -8.94 -13.47
CA PRO A 103 -2.61 -8.77 -14.78
C PRO A 103 -1.47 -9.77 -15.04
N VAL A 104 -1.21 -10.03 -16.31
CA VAL A 104 -0.09 -10.87 -16.79
C VAL A 104 0.71 -10.02 -17.75
N TYR A 105 2.00 -9.84 -17.45
CA TYR A 105 2.84 -8.87 -18.14
C TYR A 105 3.66 -9.50 -19.27
N THR A 106 3.80 -8.79 -20.39
CA THR A 106 4.80 -9.14 -21.42
C THR A 106 6.15 -8.49 -21.10
N GLN A 107 7.25 -9.05 -21.61
CA GLN A 107 8.59 -8.48 -21.37
C GLN A 107 8.71 -7.05 -21.90
N GLU A 108 8.06 -6.73 -23.03
CA GLU A 108 8.02 -5.38 -23.60
C GLU A 108 7.24 -4.38 -22.74
N GLU A 109 6.33 -4.85 -21.89
CA GLU A 109 5.67 -4.01 -20.89
C GLU A 109 6.56 -3.80 -19.66
N LEU A 110 7.23 -4.86 -19.18
CA LEU A 110 8.13 -4.81 -18.02
C LEU A 110 9.34 -3.91 -18.28
N ASP A 111 9.93 -3.98 -19.47
CA ASP A 111 11.05 -3.15 -19.90
C ASP A 111 10.63 -1.68 -20.16
N ALA A 112 9.33 -1.42 -20.38
CA ALA A 112 8.81 -0.06 -20.59
C ALA A 112 8.52 0.71 -19.30
N ILE A 113 8.62 0.08 -18.12
CA ILE A 113 8.38 0.72 -16.82
C ILE A 113 9.48 1.73 -16.52
N GLN A 114 9.09 2.95 -16.17
CA GLN A 114 10.02 4.04 -15.88
C GLN A 114 9.82 4.59 -14.46
N ILE A 115 10.90 5.15 -13.92
CA ILE A 115 10.84 6.04 -12.75
C ILE A 115 10.22 7.35 -13.22
N VAL A 116 8.93 7.52 -12.95
CA VAL A 116 8.14 8.69 -13.37
C VAL A 116 7.66 9.44 -12.13
N GLU A 117 8.03 10.71 -12.02
CA GLU A 117 7.67 11.57 -10.88
C GLU A 117 6.50 12.51 -11.19
N ARG A 118 5.63 12.75 -10.21
CA ARG A 118 4.60 13.77 -10.27
C ARG A 118 4.99 15.03 -9.48
N PRO A 119 5.10 16.21 -10.09
CA PRO A 119 5.33 17.45 -9.35
C PRO A 119 4.14 17.76 -8.41
N PRO A 120 4.38 18.25 -7.18
CA PRO A 120 3.30 18.59 -6.25
C PRO A 120 2.68 19.96 -6.57
N GLU A 121 1.45 19.95 -7.06
CA GLU A 121 0.76 21.15 -7.58
C GLU A 121 0.26 22.07 -6.45
N ASN A 122 -0.28 21.48 -5.39
CA ASN A 122 -0.98 22.18 -4.30
C ASN A 122 -0.35 21.92 -2.92
N MET A 123 -0.81 22.62 -1.89
CA MET A 123 -0.24 22.48 -0.53
C MET A 123 -0.42 21.07 0.06
N THR A 124 -1.54 20.39 -0.24
CA THR A 124 -1.80 19.01 0.20
C THR A 124 -0.85 18.02 -0.49
N ASP A 125 -0.60 18.19 -1.79
CA ASP A 125 0.40 17.40 -2.53
C ASP A 125 1.80 17.60 -1.93
N ARG A 126 2.19 18.85 -1.61
CA ARG A 126 3.49 19.16 -0.98
C ARG A 126 3.61 18.54 0.41
N LEU A 127 2.55 18.60 1.21
CA LEU A 127 2.50 17.97 2.53
C LEU A 127 2.60 16.44 2.41
N ALA A 128 1.87 15.82 1.48
CA ALA A 128 1.95 14.38 1.21
C ALA A 128 3.36 13.95 0.80
N LYS A 129 3.98 14.63 -0.17
CA LYS A 129 5.36 14.35 -0.62
C LYS A 129 6.39 14.58 0.51
N TRP A 130 6.17 15.58 1.37
CA TRP A 130 6.99 15.78 2.58
C TRP A 130 6.82 14.66 3.61
N MET A 131 5.59 14.21 3.88
CA MET A 131 5.31 13.11 4.82
C MET A 131 5.96 11.80 4.35
N VAL A 132 5.93 11.50 3.05
CA VAL A 132 6.64 10.35 2.47
C VAL A 132 8.15 10.46 2.71
N LYS A 133 8.76 11.63 2.44
CA LYS A 133 10.20 11.84 2.70
C LYS A 133 10.56 11.76 4.18
N ALA A 134 9.69 12.26 5.07
CA ALA A 134 9.89 12.17 6.51
C ALA A 134 9.75 10.72 7.02
N ALA A 135 8.77 9.97 6.52
CA ALA A 135 8.59 8.54 6.83
C ALA A 135 9.81 7.72 6.38
N ARG A 136 10.25 7.90 5.13
CA ARG A 136 11.45 7.25 4.58
C ARG A 136 12.71 7.59 5.39
N ALA A 137 12.94 8.88 5.68
CA ALA A 137 14.09 9.28 6.50
C ALA A 137 14.04 8.72 7.94
N GLY A 138 12.84 8.60 8.52
CA GLY A 138 12.62 7.95 9.81
C GLY A 138 12.91 6.44 9.76
N PHE A 139 12.48 5.76 8.70
CA PHE A 139 12.73 4.34 8.51
C PHE A 139 14.22 4.05 8.24
N ASP A 140 14.85 4.76 7.30
CA ASP A 140 16.28 4.64 6.98
C ASP A 140 17.13 4.91 8.26
N LEU A 141 16.71 5.85 9.13
CA LEU A 141 17.33 6.11 10.44
C LEU A 141 17.16 4.94 11.45
N VAL A 142 15.95 4.38 11.58
CA VAL A 142 15.64 3.30 12.53
C VAL A 142 16.29 1.98 12.12
N THR A 143 16.39 1.71 10.82
CA THR A 143 17.04 0.51 10.26
C THR A 143 18.55 0.67 10.06
N GLY A 144 19.05 1.90 10.05
CA GLY A 144 20.47 2.20 9.81
C GLY A 144 20.89 2.06 8.34
N TYR A 145 19.95 2.14 7.39
CA TYR A 145 20.24 2.13 5.96
C TYR A 145 20.89 3.44 5.53
N LYS A 146 22.17 3.37 5.15
CA LYS A 146 22.97 4.56 4.77
C LYS A 146 22.77 4.99 3.32
N HIS A 147 22.56 4.02 2.42
CA HIS A 147 22.45 4.25 0.98
C HIS A 147 21.46 3.26 0.36
N SER A 148 20.19 3.66 0.19
CA SER A 148 19.19 2.89 -0.59
C SER A 148 19.26 3.15 -2.11
N ASP A 149 20.22 3.97 -2.53
CA ASP A 149 20.58 4.28 -3.92
C ASP A 149 21.96 3.66 -4.20
N PRO A 150 22.07 2.66 -5.10
CA PRO A 150 23.33 1.98 -5.40
C PRO A 150 24.38 2.90 -6.05
N ASP A 151 23.96 3.88 -6.85
CA ASP A 151 24.89 4.83 -7.47
C ASP A 151 25.39 5.84 -6.42
N ALA A 152 24.53 6.29 -5.51
CA ALA A 152 24.96 7.08 -4.35
C ALA A 152 25.88 6.29 -3.41
N ALA A 153 25.62 5.00 -3.20
CA ALA A 153 26.49 4.09 -2.45
C ALA A 153 27.88 3.98 -3.08
N ARG A 154 27.93 3.73 -4.39
CA ARG A 154 29.17 3.63 -5.18
C ARG A 154 29.91 4.96 -5.23
N ALA A 155 29.22 6.09 -5.40
CA ALA A 155 29.81 7.42 -5.33
C ALA A 155 30.40 7.73 -3.95
N ALA A 156 29.74 7.30 -2.87
CA ALA A 156 30.25 7.42 -1.50
C ALA A 156 31.47 6.52 -1.26
N ALA A 157 31.46 5.27 -1.75
CA ALA A 157 32.61 4.36 -1.68
C ALA A 157 33.81 4.91 -2.48
N LYS A 158 33.58 5.42 -3.69
CA LYS A 158 34.59 6.07 -4.52
C LYS A 158 35.18 7.31 -3.85
N LYS A 159 34.34 8.17 -3.27
CA LYS A 159 34.79 9.35 -2.49
C LYS A 159 35.61 8.96 -1.26
N ALA A 160 35.37 7.78 -0.69
CA ALA A 160 36.16 7.22 0.41
C ALA A 160 37.45 6.50 -0.04
N GLY A 161 37.73 6.42 -1.35
CA GLY A 161 38.89 5.72 -1.91
C GLY A 161 38.76 4.19 -1.93
N LYS A 162 37.52 3.67 -1.91
CA LYS A 162 37.18 2.25 -1.69
C LYS A 162 36.57 1.54 -2.89
N GLU A 163 36.79 2.08 -4.09
CA GLU A 163 36.19 1.58 -5.35
C GLU A 163 36.67 0.17 -5.76
N ASN A 164 37.79 -0.32 -5.23
CA ASN A 164 38.36 -1.64 -5.52
C ASN A 164 38.06 -2.71 -4.46
N LEU A 165 37.20 -2.43 -3.48
CA LEU A 165 36.81 -3.43 -2.46
C LEU A 165 35.88 -4.49 -3.07
N SER A 166 35.92 -5.70 -2.50
CA SER A 166 34.97 -6.75 -2.88
C SER A 166 33.54 -6.40 -2.44
N ILE A 167 32.53 -6.99 -3.10
CA ILE A 167 31.11 -6.80 -2.77
C ILE A 167 30.84 -7.07 -1.28
N VAL A 168 31.44 -8.13 -0.73
CA VAL A 168 31.31 -8.52 0.69
C VAL A 168 31.88 -7.45 1.63
N GLU A 169 32.98 -6.79 1.26
CA GLU A 169 33.57 -5.70 2.03
C GLU A 169 32.72 -4.42 1.94
N LEU A 170 32.24 -4.07 0.74
CA LEU A 170 31.33 -2.94 0.53
C LEU A 170 30.00 -3.11 1.30
N GLN A 171 29.49 -4.33 1.36
CA GLN A 171 28.33 -4.69 2.21
C GLN A 171 28.66 -4.57 3.70
N LYS A 172 29.81 -5.09 4.14
CA LYS A 172 30.26 -5.06 5.55
C LYS A 172 30.47 -3.64 6.08
N GLU A 173 30.93 -2.72 5.24
CA GLU A 173 31.07 -1.30 5.60
C GLU A 173 29.75 -0.51 5.53
N GLY A 174 28.72 -1.10 4.93
CA GLY A 174 27.39 -0.51 4.79
C GLY A 174 27.27 0.49 3.63
N TYR A 175 28.08 0.32 2.57
CA TYR A 175 27.85 0.99 1.29
C TYR A 175 26.76 0.26 0.50
N LEU A 176 26.92 -1.06 0.30
CA LEU A 176 25.93 -1.90 -0.36
C LEU A 176 25.01 -2.60 0.65
N MET A 177 23.76 -2.85 0.26
CA MET A 177 22.81 -3.64 1.05
C MET A 177 22.98 -5.14 0.74
N THR A 178 23.01 -5.97 1.79
CA THR A 178 22.95 -7.43 1.71
C THR A 178 21.55 -7.94 1.35
N GLU A 179 21.41 -9.18 0.86
CA GLU A 179 20.09 -9.87 0.71
C GLU A 179 19.22 -9.70 1.96
N LYS A 180 19.81 -9.86 3.14
CA LYS A 180 19.10 -9.79 4.43
C LYS A 180 18.51 -8.41 4.69
N GLN A 181 19.18 -7.35 4.24
CA GLN A 181 18.72 -5.97 4.37
C GLN A 181 17.66 -5.66 3.31
N TRP A 182 17.84 -6.09 2.06
CA TRP A 182 16.80 -5.98 1.03
C TRP A 182 15.51 -6.69 1.45
N MET A 183 15.61 -7.93 1.93
CA MET A 183 14.45 -8.69 2.40
C MET A 183 13.82 -8.07 3.65
N ALA A 184 14.60 -7.58 4.62
CA ALA A 184 14.05 -6.92 5.80
C ALA A 184 13.35 -5.60 5.47
N ARG A 185 13.85 -4.85 4.47
CA ARG A 185 13.20 -3.67 3.90
C ARG A 185 11.85 -4.04 3.30
N ILE A 186 11.87 -4.88 2.26
CA ILE A 186 10.69 -5.33 1.52
C ILE A 186 9.63 -5.88 2.49
N LEU A 187 9.95 -6.93 3.27
CA LEU A 187 9.01 -7.57 4.20
C LEU A 187 8.34 -6.62 5.20
N PHE A 188 9.02 -5.52 5.60
CA PHE A 188 8.44 -4.57 6.54
C PHE A 188 7.42 -3.68 5.83
N LEU A 189 7.77 -3.25 4.62
CA LEU A 189 7.00 -2.30 3.84
C LEU A 189 5.76 -2.95 3.24
N GLU A 190 5.89 -4.13 2.62
CA GLU A 190 4.75 -4.89 2.08
C GLU A 190 3.70 -5.18 3.17
N SER A 191 4.15 -5.34 4.43
CA SER A 191 3.24 -5.52 5.58
C SER A 191 2.41 -4.28 5.94
N ILE A 192 2.78 -3.11 5.42
CA ILE A 192 2.09 -1.83 5.60
C ILE A 192 1.39 -1.40 4.30
N ALA A 193 1.93 -1.79 3.14
CA ALA A 193 1.43 -1.45 1.80
C ALA A 193 -0.01 -1.94 1.53
N GLY A 194 -0.39 -3.11 2.04
CA GLY A 194 -1.78 -3.60 1.93
C GLY A 194 -2.82 -2.82 2.76
N VAL A 195 -2.41 -1.92 3.66
CA VAL A 195 -3.31 -1.21 4.60
C VAL A 195 -4.13 -0.08 3.95
N PRO A 196 -3.57 0.82 3.12
CA PRO A 196 -4.30 1.92 2.50
C PRO A 196 -5.47 1.47 1.63
N GLY A 197 -5.23 0.56 0.68
CA GLY A 197 -6.25 0.02 -0.21
C GLY A 197 -7.41 -0.62 0.57
N PHE A 198 -7.10 -1.51 1.51
CA PHE A 198 -8.10 -2.18 2.35
C PHE A 198 -8.92 -1.18 3.18
N THR A 199 -8.26 -0.21 3.82
CA THR A 199 -8.93 0.80 4.66
C THR A 199 -9.83 1.71 3.84
N ALA A 200 -9.37 2.15 2.66
CA ALA A 200 -10.14 2.94 1.71
C ALA A 200 -11.35 2.16 1.18
N ALA A 201 -11.14 0.91 0.75
CA ALA A 201 -12.19 0.00 0.29
C ALA A 201 -13.26 -0.22 1.37
N MET A 202 -12.87 -0.53 2.60
CA MET A 202 -13.78 -0.71 3.73
C MET A 202 -14.64 0.55 3.98
N LEU A 203 -14.01 1.73 4.04
CA LEU A 203 -14.71 2.99 4.28
C LEU A 203 -15.70 3.34 3.16
N ARG A 204 -15.34 3.06 1.90
CA ARG A 204 -16.21 3.23 0.73
C ARG A 204 -17.32 2.17 0.66
N HIS A 205 -17.03 0.92 1.00
CA HIS A 205 -18.01 -0.16 1.09
C HIS A 205 -19.10 0.16 2.11
N LEU A 206 -18.72 0.53 3.33
CA LEU A 206 -19.64 1.01 4.36
C LEU A 206 -20.37 2.29 3.93
N HIS A 207 -19.86 3.06 2.97
CA HIS A 207 -20.50 4.27 2.44
C HIS A 207 -21.58 3.96 1.41
N SER A 208 -21.27 3.08 0.46
CA SER A 208 -22.19 2.48 -0.50
C SER A 208 -23.40 1.87 0.21
N LEU A 209 -23.16 1.02 1.21
CA LEU A 209 -24.22 0.39 2.02
C LEU A 209 -25.09 1.41 2.76
N ARG A 210 -24.50 2.33 3.54
CA ARG A 210 -25.30 3.26 4.36
C ARG A 210 -26.08 4.31 3.56
N LEU A 211 -25.75 4.52 2.29
CA LEU A 211 -26.50 5.40 1.38
C LEU A 211 -27.35 4.64 0.34
N MET A 212 -27.27 3.31 0.27
CA MET A 212 -27.90 2.49 -0.77
C MET A 212 -27.55 2.95 -2.20
N ARG A 213 -26.27 3.23 -2.47
CA ARG A 213 -25.78 3.76 -3.76
C ARG A 213 -24.70 2.88 -4.36
N ARG A 214 -24.60 2.84 -5.69
CA ARG A 214 -23.42 2.26 -6.36
C ARG A 214 -22.17 3.08 -6.06
N ASP A 215 -21.05 2.39 -5.92
CA ASP A 215 -19.75 2.99 -5.59
C ASP A 215 -18.96 3.50 -6.82
N GLY A 216 -19.30 3.04 -8.03
CA GLY A 216 -18.60 3.45 -9.26
C GLY A 216 -17.28 2.70 -9.54
N GLY A 217 -17.05 1.56 -8.88
CA GLY A 217 -15.95 0.64 -9.16
C GLY A 217 -14.66 0.90 -8.38
N TRP A 218 -14.70 1.73 -7.34
CA TRP A 218 -13.54 2.03 -6.50
C TRP A 218 -13.23 0.89 -5.52
N ILE A 219 -14.25 0.31 -4.88
CA ILE A 219 -14.08 -0.75 -3.85
C ILE A 219 -13.32 -1.95 -4.42
N ARG A 220 -13.64 -2.39 -5.64
CA ARG A 220 -12.98 -3.55 -6.28
C ARG A 220 -11.48 -3.29 -6.46
N THR A 221 -11.13 -2.21 -7.17
CA THR A 221 -9.73 -1.82 -7.41
C THR A 221 -8.93 -1.66 -6.11
N LEU A 222 -9.52 -1.08 -5.07
CA LEU A 222 -8.83 -0.86 -3.79
C LEU A 222 -8.65 -2.14 -2.96
N LEU A 223 -9.48 -3.18 -3.18
CA LEU A 223 -9.27 -4.52 -2.63
C LEU A 223 -8.27 -5.33 -3.47
N GLU A 224 -8.23 -5.12 -4.79
CA GLU A 224 -7.25 -5.74 -5.70
C GLU A 224 -5.84 -5.25 -5.38
N GLU A 225 -5.66 -3.93 -5.23
CA GLU A 225 -4.42 -3.30 -4.74
C GLU A 225 -3.99 -3.92 -3.39
N ALA A 226 -4.88 -3.93 -2.39
CA ALA A 226 -4.57 -4.48 -1.07
C ALA A 226 -4.28 -5.99 -1.05
N GLU A 227 -4.80 -6.75 -2.03
CA GLU A 227 -4.48 -8.16 -2.20
C GLU A 227 -3.14 -8.37 -2.90
N ASN A 228 -2.81 -7.59 -3.94
CA ASN A 228 -1.53 -7.66 -4.62
C ASN A 228 -0.37 -7.38 -3.64
N GLU A 229 -0.45 -6.31 -2.86
CA GLU A 229 0.51 -5.97 -1.79
C GLU A 229 0.67 -7.12 -0.76
N ARG A 230 -0.43 -7.79 -0.43
CA ARG A 230 -0.43 -8.96 0.45
C ARG A 230 0.28 -10.16 -0.21
N MET A 231 0.19 -10.30 -1.53
CA MET A 231 0.88 -11.34 -2.31
C MET A 231 2.37 -11.03 -2.50
N HIS A 232 2.79 -9.76 -2.55
CA HIS A 232 4.19 -9.35 -2.39
C HIS A 232 4.73 -9.90 -1.06
N LEU A 233 4.13 -9.50 0.06
CA LEU A 233 4.54 -9.93 1.40
C LEU A 233 4.65 -11.46 1.52
N LEU A 234 3.60 -12.19 1.11
CA LEU A 234 3.56 -13.65 1.24
C LEU A 234 4.60 -14.33 0.35
N THR A 235 4.88 -13.78 -0.83
CA THR A 235 5.95 -14.24 -1.72
C THR A 235 7.32 -14.06 -1.07
N PHE A 236 7.65 -12.85 -0.63
CA PHE A 236 8.95 -12.58 0.00
C PHE A 236 9.11 -13.36 1.33
N MET A 237 8.04 -13.64 2.06
CA MET A 237 8.09 -14.52 3.22
C MET A 237 8.51 -15.97 2.89
N LYS A 238 8.25 -16.48 1.68
CA LYS A 238 8.75 -17.81 1.27
C LYS A 238 10.25 -17.83 1.03
N ILE A 239 10.86 -16.69 0.71
CA ILE A 239 12.31 -16.53 0.57
C ILE A 239 12.94 -16.33 1.95
N ARG A 240 12.36 -15.47 2.79
CA ARG A 240 12.90 -15.16 4.13
C ARG A 240 11.80 -15.01 5.18
N GLN A 241 11.87 -15.84 6.23
CA GLN A 241 10.94 -15.77 7.35
C GLN A 241 11.40 -14.72 8.39
N PRO A 242 10.53 -13.77 8.81
CA PRO A 242 10.86 -12.78 9.82
C PRO A 242 10.82 -13.35 11.25
N GLY A 243 11.80 -12.98 12.08
CA GLY A 243 11.84 -13.35 13.49
C GLY A 243 10.82 -12.60 14.36
N TYR A 244 10.60 -13.07 15.59
CA TYR A 244 9.57 -12.52 16.50
C TYR A 244 9.68 -11.01 16.74
N PHE A 245 10.90 -10.47 16.92
CA PHE A 245 11.10 -9.03 17.11
C PHE A 245 10.62 -8.20 15.91
N PHE A 246 10.91 -8.66 14.69
CA PHE A 246 10.45 -8.01 13.46
C PHE A 246 8.93 -8.03 13.36
N ARG A 247 8.30 -9.19 13.65
CA ARG A 247 6.84 -9.33 13.64
C ARG A 247 6.16 -8.43 14.69
N PHE A 248 6.81 -8.19 15.82
CA PHE A 248 6.35 -7.22 16.83
C PHE A 248 6.47 -5.76 16.34
N MET A 249 7.55 -5.40 15.63
CA MET A 249 7.69 -4.08 15.00
C MET A 249 6.61 -3.85 13.93
N VAL A 250 6.33 -4.85 13.09
CA VAL A 250 5.22 -4.81 12.12
C VAL A 250 3.87 -4.58 12.81
N LEU A 251 3.59 -5.30 13.90
CA LEU A 251 2.34 -5.12 14.66
C LEU A 251 2.17 -3.69 15.21
N LEU A 252 3.24 -3.09 15.75
CA LEU A 252 3.22 -1.69 16.20
C LEU A 252 3.02 -0.72 15.03
N ALA A 253 3.73 -0.93 13.92
CA ALA A 253 3.65 -0.07 12.74
C ALA A 253 2.25 -0.11 12.12
N GLN A 254 1.69 -1.30 11.90
CA GLN A 254 0.31 -1.49 11.45
C GLN A 254 -0.68 -0.84 12.43
N GLY A 255 -0.49 -1.01 13.75
CA GLY A 255 -1.36 -0.43 14.77
C GLY A 255 -1.42 1.10 14.71
N VAL A 256 -0.28 1.77 14.53
CA VAL A 256 -0.22 3.23 14.39
C VAL A 256 -0.72 3.67 13.01
N PHE A 257 -0.22 3.06 11.94
CA PHE A 257 -0.49 3.48 10.56
C PHE A 257 -1.95 3.27 10.15
N THR A 258 -2.55 2.12 10.47
CA THR A 258 -3.96 1.83 10.13
C THR A 258 -4.90 2.86 10.75
N ASN A 259 -4.69 3.20 12.02
CA ASN A 259 -5.50 4.21 12.70
C ASN A 259 -5.28 5.61 12.11
N ALA A 260 -4.02 6.01 11.89
CA ALA A 260 -3.70 7.31 11.29
C ALA A 260 -4.28 7.46 9.88
N PHE A 261 -4.17 6.42 9.04
CA PHE A 261 -4.73 6.41 7.69
C PHE A 261 -6.26 6.40 7.71
N PHE A 262 -6.89 5.59 8.56
CA PHE A 262 -8.35 5.55 8.73
C PHE A 262 -8.94 6.93 9.06
N PHE A 263 -8.41 7.62 10.08
CA PHE A 263 -8.89 8.96 10.44
C PHE A 263 -8.59 10.00 9.36
N THR A 264 -7.44 9.90 8.69
CA THR A 264 -7.10 10.81 7.58
C THR A 264 -8.03 10.60 6.38
N TYR A 265 -8.39 9.35 6.05
CA TYR A 265 -9.27 9.04 4.92
C TYR A 265 -10.71 9.52 5.17
N LEU A 266 -11.17 9.51 6.43
CA LEU A 266 -12.46 10.12 6.80
C LEU A 266 -12.50 11.64 6.56
N ILE A 267 -11.36 12.32 6.68
CA ILE A 267 -11.24 13.78 6.51
C ILE A 267 -10.95 14.15 5.05
N SER A 268 -10.03 13.46 4.39
CA SER A 268 -9.59 13.77 3.03
C SER A 268 -9.10 12.53 2.26
N PRO A 269 -10.01 11.81 1.58
CA PRO A 269 -9.67 10.69 0.70
C PRO A 269 -8.63 11.07 -0.37
N ARG A 270 -8.73 12.30 -0.92
CA ARG A 270 -7.79 12.82 -1.93
C ARG A 270 -6.36 12.96 -1.39
N ALA A 271 -6.20 13.37 -0.13
CA ALA A 271 -4.88 13.45 0.49
C ALA A 271 -4.28 12.05 0.69
N CYS A 272 -5.10 11.08 1.12
CA CYS A 272 -4.69 9.69 1.26
C CYS A 272 -4.23 9.08 -0.07
N HIS A 273 -5.04 9.15 -1.14
CA HIS A 273 -4.64 8.63 -2.45
C HIS A 273 -3.39 9.35 -3.01
N ARG A 274 -3.23 10.66 -2.79
CA ARG A 274 -2.00 11.37 -3.18
C ARG A 274 -0.78 10.90 -2.38
N PHE A 275 -0.95 10.61 -1.08
CA PHE A 275 0.11 10.10 -0.22
C PHE A 275 0.57 8.70 -0.66
N VAL A 276 -0.36 7.78 -0.93
CA VAL A 276 -0.07 6.44 -1.49
C VAL A 276 0.65 6.56 -2.84
N GLY A 277 0.11 7.35 -3.77
CA GLY A 277 0.79 7.58 -5.06
C GLY A 277 2.22 8.16 -4.94
N TYR A 278 2.55 8.85 -3.85
CA TYR A 278 3.93 9.28 -3.56
C TYR A 278 4.79 8.22 -2.84
N LEU A 279 4.19 7.32 -2.07
CA LEU A 279 4.89 6.13 -1.56
C LEU A 279 5.38 5.27 -2.73
N GLU A 280 4.53 5.07 -3.75
CA GLU A 280 4.84 4.17 -4.87
C GLU A 280 5.76 4.85 -5.92
N GLU A 281 5.88 6.18 -5.87
CA GLU A 281 6.75 7.00 -6.73
C GLU A 281 8.17 7.16 -6.16
N GLU A 282 8.30 7.66 -4.92
CA GLU A 282 9.58 8.03 -4.30
C GLU A 282 9.86 7.32 -2.98
N GLY A 283 8.82 6.73 -2.40
CA GLY A 283 8.86 6.08 -1.11
C GLY A 283 9.60 4.75 -1.17
N GLU A 284 9.27 3.90 -0.24
CA GLU A 284 10.10 2.75 0.05
C GLU A 284 9.67 1.48 -0.67
N LEU A 285 8.37 1.37 -0.95
CA LEU A 285 7.71 0.42 -1.84
C LEU A 285 7.92 0.76 -3.33
N SER A 286 8.52 1.91 -3.62
CA SER A 286 8.44 2.51 -4.95
C SER A 286 9.08 1.70 -6.08
N VAL A 287 8.61 2.02 -7.28
CA VAL A 287 9.27 1.71 -8.57
C VAL A 287 10.77 2.02 -8.55
N LYS A 288 11.23 3.02 -7.78
CA LYS A 288 12.66 3.32 -7.58
C LYS A 288 13.38 2.24 -6.76
N THR A 289 12.84 1.84 -5.60
CA THR A 289 13.44 0.78 -4.77
C THR A 289 13.62 -0.51 -5.58
N TYR A 290 12.59 -0.92 -6.33
CA TYR A 290 12.66 -2.13 -7.14
C TYR A 290 13.53 -1.99 -8.40
N THR A 291 13.61 -0.80 -9.01
CA THR A 291 14.60 -0.55 -10.07
C THR A 291 16.04 -0.67 -9.54
N HIS A 292 16.33 -0.05 -8.40
CA HIS A 292 17.65 -0.17 -7.75
C HIS A 292 17.99 -1.63 -7.39
N ALA A 293 16.99 -2.43 -6.98
CA ALA A 293 17.16 -3.86 -6.72
C ALA A 293 17.47 -4.65 -8.00
N ILE A 294 16.75 -4.38 -9.11
CA ILE A 294 17.04 -5.00 -10.43
C ILE A 294 18.47 -4.69 -10.86
N GLU A 295 18.88 -3.42 -10.83
CA GLU A 295 20.24 -3.04 -11.19
C GLU A 295 21.30 -3.69 -10.27
N ALA A 296 21.00 -3.85 -8.98
CA ALA A 296 21.89 -4.51 -8.03
C ALA A 296 22.05 -6.02 -8.34
N ILE A 297 20.99 -6.68 -8.81
CA ILE A 297 21.06 -8.07 -9.32
C ILE A 297 21.87 -8.10 -10.62
N GLU A 298 21.60 -7.21 -11.58
CA GLU A 298 22.30 -7.14 -12.88
C GLU A 298 23.79 -6.84 -12.72
N ARG A 299 24.18 -6.05 -11.70
CA ARG A 299 25.58 -5.78 -11.33
C ARG A 299 26.22 -6.86 -10.45
N GLY A 300 25.49 -7.91 -10.09
CA GLY A 300 25.97 -9.02 -9.25
C GLY A 300 26.17 -8.68 -7.77
N GLU A 301 25.60 -7.58 -7.29
CA GLU A 301 25.78 -7.05 -5.93
C GLU A 301 25.01 -7.84 -4.86
N ILE A 302 24.08 -8.70 -5.31
CA ILE A 302 23.29 -9.62 -4.49
C ILE A 302 23.49 -11.06 -5.03
N PRO A 303 24.60 -11.74 -4.69
CA PRO A 303 24.94 -13.06 -5.25
C PRO A 303 23.89 -14.15 -4.99
N GLU A 304 23.08 -13.98 -3.96
CA GLU A 304 21.96 -14.88 -3.66
C GLU A 304 20.88 -14.86 -4.74
N TRP A 305 20.71 -13.74 -5.45
CA TRP A 305 19.63 -13.48 -6.42
C TRP A 305 20.08 -13.50 -7.90
N THR A 306 21.39 -13.61 -8.16
CA THR A 306 21.94 -13.69 -9.52
C THR A 306 21.59 -15.02 -10.22
N PRO A 307 21.69 -15.10 -11.56
CA PRO A 307 21.56 -16.37 -12.29
C PRO A 307 22.50 -17.45 -11.74
N GLY A 308 21.94 -18.56 -11.25
CA GLY A 308 22.70 -19.64 -10.58
C GLY A 308 22.95 -19.44 -9.08
N GLY A 309 22.40 -18.38 -8.47
CA GLY A 309 22.39 -18.16 -7.02
C GLY A 309 21.48 -19.14 -6.25
N GLU A 310 21.49 -19.04 -4.92
CA GLU A 310 20.72 -19.94 -4.04
C GLU A 310 19.21 -19.63 -4.04
N ALA A 311 18.81 -18.36 -4.20
CA ALA A 311 17.41 -17.97 -4.12
C ALA A 311 16.63 -18.40 -5.37
N LYS A 312 15.49 -19.05 -5.14
CA LYS A 312 14.56 -19.48 -6.19
C LYS A 312 13.24 -18.74 -6.05
N VAL A 313 12.64 -18.38 -7.18
CA VAL A 313 11.29 -17.80 -7.22
C VAL A 313 10.31 -18.77 -6.56
N PRO A 314 9.60 -18.35 -5.48
CA PRO A 314 8.62 -19.19 -4.80
C PRO A 314 7.49 -19.65 -5.72
N GLN A 315 6.94 -20.84 -5.49
CA GLN A 315 5.87 -21.38 -6.32
C GLN A 315 4.65 -20.44 -6.38
N VAL A 316 4.21 -19.92 -5.23
CA VAL A 316 3.12 -18.92 -5.12
C VAL A 316 3.29 -17.70 -6.03
N ALA A 317 4.52 -17.30 -6.32
CA ALA A 317 4.79 -16.19 -7.23
C ALA A 317 4.66 -16.61 -8.71
N LYS A 318 5.09 -17.83 -9.04
CA LYS A 318 4.90 -18.43 -10.37
C LYS A 318 3.43 -18.74 -10.64
N ASP A 319 2.64 -18.99 -9.61
CA ASP A 319 1.19 -19.17 -9.69
C ASP A 319 0.53 -17.81 -9.98
N PHE A 320 0.72 -16.85 -9.07
CA PHE A 320 0.08 -15.53 -9.09
C PHE A 320 0.43 -14.68 -10.32
N TRP A 321 1.72 -14.46 -10.61
CA TRP A 321 2.18 -13.69 -11.78
C TRP A 321 2.31 -14.52 -13.06
N ARG A 322 2.03 -15.83 -13.00
CA ARG A 322 2.17 -16.76 -14.14
C ARG A 322 3.57 -16.79 -14.76
N LEU A 323 4.59 -16.62 -13.92
CA LEU A 323 5.99 -16.70 -14.33
C LEU A 323 6.34 -18.12 -14.82
N PRO A 324 7.26 -18.26 -15.80
CA PRO A 324 7.69 -19.57 -16.28
C PRO A 324 8.45 -20.37 -15.20
N ASP A 325 8.54 -21.68 -15.37
CA ASP A 325 9.11 -22.56 -14.34
C ASP A 325 10.62 -22.36 -14.13
N ASP A 326 11.33 -21.77 -15.10
CA ASP A 326 12.74 -21.37 -15.02
C ASP A 326 12.97 -19.91 -14.59
N ALA A 327 11.89 -19.17 -14.25
CA ALA A 327 11.97 -17.78 -13.81
C ALA A 327 12.94 -17.56 -12.65
N GLN A 328 13.69 -16.47 -12.76
CA GLN A 328 14.74 -16.05 -11.84
C GLN A 328 14.27 -14.94 -10.91
N MET A 329 15.04 -14.65 -9.86
CA MET A 329 14.69 -13.59 -8.91
C MET A 329 14.53 -12.23 -9.59
N ILE A 330 15.29 -11.93 -10.65
CA ILE A 330 15.14 -10.69 -11.42
C ILE A 330 13.76 -10.58 -12.08
N ASP A 331 13.18 -11.69 -12.58
CA ASP A 331 11.84 -11.70 -13.21
C ASP A 331 10.76 -11.41 -12.17
N LEU A 332 10.91 -11.98 -10.96
CA LEU A 332 10.03 -11.68 -9.83
C LEU A 332 10.08 -10.19 -9.45
N ILE A 333 11.27 -9.61 -9.30
CA ILE A 333 11.39 -8.18 -8.97
C ILE A 333 10.85 -7.30 -10.12
N ARG A 334 11.00 -7.72 -11.39
CA ARG A 334 10.45 -7.01 -12.56
C ARG A 334 8.92 -6.96 -12.55
N VAL A 335 8.22 -8.06 -12.21
CA VAL A 335 6.75 -8.06 -12.13
C VAL A 335 6.21 -7.31 -10.92
N VAL A 336 6.83 -7.44 -9.74
CA VAL A 336 6.47 -6.63 -8.55
C VAL A 336 6.60 -5.14 -8.86
N ARG A 337 7.71 -4.71 -9.52
CA ARG A 337 7.87 -3.33 -9.99
C ARG A 337 6.76 -2.84 -10.93
N ALA A 338 6.13 -3.75 -11.68
CA ALA A 338 5.02 -3.42 -12.58
C ALA A 338 3.73 -3.14 -11.79
N ASP A 339 3.48 -3.93 -10.75
CA ASP A 339 2.36 -3.74 -9.83
C ASP A 339 2.47 -2.36 -9.13
N GLU A 340 3.65 -2.02 -8.59
CA GLU A 340 3.91 -0.71 -7.97
C GLU A 340 3.69 0.46 -8.93
N ALA A 341 4.08 0.30 -10.20
CA ALA A 341 3.83 1.31 -11.22
C ALA A 341 2.32 1.45 -11.53
N GLY A 342 1.58 0.34 -11.45
CA GLY A 342 0.12 0.29 -11.45
C GLY A 342 -0.47 1.05 -10.25
N HIS A 343 -0.08 0.71 -9.03
CA HIS A 343 -0.57 1.33 -7.79
C HIS A 343 -0.31 2.83 -7.74
N ARG A 344 0.91 3.26 -8.12
CA ARG A 344 1.26 4.68 -8.36
C ARG A 344 0.27 5.36 -9.30
N PHE A 345 0.07 4.77 -10.49
CA PHE A 345 -0.79 5.30 -11.53
C PHE A 345 -2.25 5.41 -11.07
N VAL A 346 -2.78 4.35 -10.46
CA VAL A 346 -4.15 4.27 -9.94
C VAL A 346 -4.34 5.31 -8.85
N ASN A 347 -3.52 5.34 -7.80
CA ASN A 347 -3.69 6.26 -6.69
C ASN A 347 -3.54 7.74 -7.09
N HIS A 348 -2.59 8.09 -7.96
CA HIS A 348 -2.51 9.46 -8.47
C HIS A 348 -3.71 9.85 -9.35
N SER A 349 -4.30 8.90 -10.09
CA SER A 349 -5.55 9.11 -10.84
C SER A 349 -6.76 9.29 -9.92
N LEU A 350 -6.94 8.38 -8.95
CA LEU A 350 -8.02 8.44 -7.95
C LEU A 350 -7.95 9.71 -7.10
N ALA A 351 -6.74 10.19 -6.78
CA ALA A 351 -6.54 11.48 -6.13
C ALA A 351 -7.05 12.67 -6.97
N ASN A 352 -7.04 12.58 -8.30
CA ASN A 352 -7.49 13.66 -9.19
C ASN A 352 -9.02 13.74 -9.33
N LEU A 353 -9.74 12.65 -9.08
CA LEU A 353 -11.20 12.55 -9.20
C LEU A 353 -11.97 13.31 -8.11
N ARG A 354 -13.25 13.58 -8.39
CA ARG A 354 -14.28 14.00 -7.43
C ARG A 354 -15.01 12.77 -6.89
N ARG A 355 -15.71 12.96 -5.77
CA ARG A 355 -16.44 11.90 -5.04
C ARG A 355 -17.41 11.09 -5.89
N ASP A 356 -18.06 11.74 -6.85
CA ASP A 356 -19.13 11.18 -7.68
C ASP A 356 -18.63 10.78 -9.10
N ASP A 357 -17.34 10.94 -9.39
CA ASP A 357 -16.75 10.46 -10.65
C ASP A 357 -16.57 8.93 -10.60
N PHE A 358 -16.78 8.27 -11.74
CA PHE A 358 -16.51 6.83 -11.90
C PHE A 358 -15.00 6.55 -11.83
N ASN A 359 -14.63 5.38 -11.33
CA ASN A 359 -13.25 4.92 -11.36
C ASN A 359 -12.87 4.53 -12.81
N PRO A 360 -11.92 5.24 -13.48
CA PRO A 360 -11.54 4.95 -14.87
C PRO A 360 -10.84 3.59 -15.02
N VAL A 361 -10.25 3.05 -13.95
CA VAL A 361 -9.52 1.77 -14.00
C VAL A 361 -10.42 0.56 -13.66
N ALA A 362 -11.69 0.79 -13.32
CA ALA A 362 -12.59 -0.26 -12.85
C ALA A 362 -13.27 -1.10 -13.95
N MET A 363 -13.05 -0.80 -15.22
CA MET A 363 -13.69 -1.51 -16.35
C MET A 363 -12.69 -2.24 -17.24
N VAL A 364 -11.59 -1.57 -17.61
CA VAL A 364 -10.48 -2.16 -18.38
C VAL A 364 -9.20 -1.81 -17.65
N HIS A 365 -8.40 -2.85 -17.37
CA HIS A 365 -7.05 -2.67 -16.85
C HIS A 365 -6.20 -1.97 -17.91
N GLN A 366 -5.50 -0.89 -17.55
CA GLN A 366 -4.55 -0.25 -18.46
C GLN A 366 -3.37 -1.21 -18.73
N SER A 367 -2.72 -1.07 -19.88
CA SER A 367 -1.45 -1.75 -20.13
C SER A 367 -0.39 -1.30 -19.13
N ALA A 368 0.49 -2.22 -18.71
CA ALA A 368 1.57 -1.89 -17.78
C ALA A 368 2.50 -0.83 -18.38
N LYS A 369 2.63 -0.79 -19.71
CA LYS A 369 3.35 0.26 -20.42
C LYS A 369 2.77 1.67 -20.17
N LEU A 370 1.44 1.82 -20.13
CA LEU A 370 0.82 3.13 -19.84
C LEU A 370 1.00 3.52 -18.37
N GLN A 371 0.78 2.56 -17.46
CA GLN A 371 0.94 2.76 -16.01
C GLN A 371 2.41 3.05 -15.64
N GLY A 372 3.36 2.38 -16.31
CA GLY A 372 4.80 2.51 -16.16
C GLY A 372 5.39 3.82 -16.66
N THR A 373 4.84 4.40 -17.73
CA THR A 373 5.36 5.63 -18.38
C THR A 373 4.65 6.93 -17.99
N LYS A 374 3.55 6.85 -17.23
CA LYS A 374 2.77 8.03 -16.80
C LYS A 374 2.57 7.99 -15.27
N PRO A 375 2.57 9.13 -14.56
CA PRO A 375 2.35 9.10 -13.11
C PRO A 375 0.88 8.83 -12.74
N GLY A 376 -0.07 9.02 -13.65
CA GLY A 376 -1.51 8.90 -13.43
C GLY A 376 -2.29 9.76 -14.45
N PHE A 377 -3.59 9.54 -14.58
CA PHE A 377 -4.47 10.38 -15.39
C PHE A 377 -4.80 11.70 -14.67
N THR A 378 -4.99 12.79 -15.44
CA THR A 378 -5.76 13.95 -14.96
C THR A 378 -7.23 13.57 -14.77
N ARG A 379 -8.04 14.47 -14.22
CA ARG A 379 -9.48 14.22 -14.08
C ARG A 379 -10.15 14.15 -15.46
N GLU A 380 -9.73 15.01 -16.38
CA GLU A 380 -10.26 15.12 -17.74
C GLU A 380 -9.94 13.84 -18.53
N GLU A 381 -8.69 13.40 -18.49
CA GLU A 381 -8.24 12.14 -19.10
C GLU A 381 -8.94 10.92 -18.49
N SER A 382 -9.20 10.92 -17.17
CA SER A 382 -9.96 9.86 -16.51
C SER A 382 -11.40 9.78 -17.04
N LEU A 383 -12.05 10.91 -17.25
CA LEU A 383 -13.42 10.98 -17.77
C LEU A 383 -13.48 10.62 -19.27
N GLU A 384 -12.47 10.99 -20.04
CA GLU A 384 -12.33 10.60 -21.46
C GLU A 384 -12.06 9.10 -21.60
N TRP A 385 -11.15 8.54 -20.78
CA TRP A 385 -10.89 7.11 -20.71
C TRP A 385 -12.14 6.30 -20.34
N ALA A 386 -12.87 6.74 -19.31
CA ALA A 386 -14.11 6.09 -18.90
C ALA A 386 -15.18 6.11 -20.02
N ARG A 387 -15.31 7.23 -20.76
CA ARG A 387 -16.16 7.31 -21.95
C ARG A 387 -15.71 6.34 -23.03
N MET A 388 -14.43 6.38 -23.43
CA MET A 388 -13.87 5.50 -24.46
C MET A 388 -14.12 4.02 -24.16
N VAL A 389 -13.86 3.59 -22.92
CA VAL A 389 -14.09 2.21 -22.49
C VAL A 389 -15.59 1.84 -22.52
N GLN A 390 -16.47 2.75 -22.09
CA GLN A 390 -17.92 2.54 -22.15
C GLN A 390 -18.42 2.44 -23.61
N GLU A 391 -17.92 3.27 -24.52
CA GLU A 391 -18.26 3.19 -25.95
C GLU A 391 -17.77 1.86 -26.56
N GLN A 392 -16.55 1.42 -26.23
CA GLN A 392 -16.00 0.13 -26.67
C GLN A 392 -16.81 -1.06 -26.16
N MET A 393 -17.27 -1.04 -24.90
CA MET A 393 -18.07 -2.13 -24.32
C MET A 393 -19.52 -2.15 -24.80
N THR A 394 -20.11 -1.00 -25.12
CA THR A 394 -21.54 -0.89 -25.44
C THR A 394 -21.84 -0.74 -26.93
N GLY A 395 -20.84 -0.41 -27.76
CA GLY A 395 -21.02 -0.14 -29.19
C GLY A 395 -21.75 1.17 -29.51
N HIS A 396 -22.12 1.96 -28.50
CA HIS A 396 -22.86 3.21 -28.65
C HIS A 396 -21.98 4.40 -28.26
N LYS A 397 -21.89 5.40 -29.15
CA LYS A 397 -21.26 6.69 -28.81
C LYS A 397 -22.10 7.45 -27.78
N MET A 398 -21.43 8.03 -26.80
CA MET A 398 -22.04 8.98 -25.88
C MET A 398 -22.34 10.27 -26.62
N LEU A 399 -23.59 10.73 -26.59
CA LEU A 399 -23.91 12.10 -26.97
C LEU A 399 -23.22 13.05 -25.97
N GLU A 400 -22.60 14.13 -26.48
CA GLU A 400 -22.00 15.15 -25.62
C GLU A 400 -23.06 15.69 -24.65
N ALA A 401 -22.73 15.73 -23.36
CA ALA A 401 -23.59 16.39 -22.39
C ALA A 401 -23.72 17.86 -22.78
N PRO A 402 -24.94 18.44 -22.84
CA PRO A 402 -25.10 19.84 -23.20
C PRO A 402 -24.29 20.70 -22.24
N ALA A 403 -23.49 21.61 -22.80
CA ALA A 403 -22.66 22.52 -22.02
C ALA A 403 -23.52 23.25 -20.98
N SER A 404 -23.11 23.20 -19.71
CA SER A 404 -23.88 23.75 -18.60
C SER A 404 -24.18 25.23 -18.82
N GLU A 405 -25.46 25.58 -18.94
CA GLU A 405 -25.95 26.95 -19.18
C GLU A 405 -25.83 27.87 -17.93
N GLU A 406 -24.91 27.58 -17.02
CA GLU A 406 -24.64 28.36 -15.80
C GLU A 406 -23.54 29.41 -16.03
N ALA A 407 -23.79 30.28 -17.01
CA ALA A 407 -23.03 31.50 -17.23
C ALA A 407 -23.95 32.69 -17.57
N LYS A 408 -25.18 32.72 -17.02
CA LYS A 408 -26.16 33.82 -17.15
C LYS A 408 -27.20 33.83 -16.02
N LYS A 409 -26.79 34.28 -14.82
CA LYS A 409 -27.62 35.10 -13.90
C LYS A 409 -26.77 35.69 -12.78
#